data_AF-Q9KJ49-F1
#
_entry.id   AF-Q9KJ49-F1
#
_cell.length_a   1.000
_cell.length_b   1.000
_cell.length_c   1.000
_cell.angle_alpha   90.00
_cell.angle_beta   90.00
_cell.angle_gamma   90.00
#
_symmetry.space_group_name_H-M   'P 1'
#
loop_
_entity.id
_entity.type
_entity.pdbx_description
1 polymer ?
#
loop_
_entity_poly.entity_id
_entity_poly.type
_entity_poly.pdbx_seq_one_letter_code
_entity_poly.pdbx_strand_id
1 'polypeptide(L)' 'MSCNQCKSEYYMRVVQYARPLLQPLTPEQAVMDNLHEMTGKRFYRIYPSFCPMCGEKIEGSGDE' A
#
# COMPACT_ATOMS: atom_id res chain seq x y z
N MET A 1 3.35 -10.96 -0.22
CA MET A 1 3.97 -11.65 0.94
C MET A 1 3.40 -11.08 2.22
N SER A 2 2.86 -11.94 3.08
CA SER A 2 2.29 -11.60 4.39
C SER A 2 2.98 -12.46 5.45
N CYS A 3 3.01 -11.99 6.71
CA CYS A 3 3.59 -12.77 7.80
C CYS A 3 2.77 -14.06 8.01
N ASN A 4 3.42 -15.23 8.17
CA ASN A 4 2.72 -16.51 8.37
C ASN A 4 1.82 -16.52 9.61
N GLN A 5 2.19 -15.77 10.64
CA GLN A 5 1.42 -15.63 11.88
C GLN A 5 0.27 -14.64 11.72
N CYS A 6 0.55 -13.41 11.27
CA CYS A 6 -0.45 -12.34 11.21
C CYS A 6 -1.37 -12.43 9.99
N LYS A 7 -0.92 -13.13 8.93
CA LYS A 7 -1.58 -13.25 7.61
C LYS A 7 -2.12 -11.94 7.04
N SER A 8 -1.52 -10.82 7.46
CA SER A 8 -1.98 -9.48 7.14
C SER A 8 -1.20 -8.89 5.97
N GLU A 9 -1.91 -8.22 5.07
CA GLU A 9 -1.31 -7.34 4.08
C GLU A 9 -1.05 -5.97 4.69
N TYR A 10 0.09 -5.38 4.35
CA TYR A 10 0.51 -4.11 4.93
C TYR A 10 0.32 -2.98 3.94
N TYR A 11 -0.24 -1.88 4.42
CA TYR A 11 -0.46 -0.68 3.64
C TYR A 11 0.11 0.52 4.37
N MET A 12 0.83 1.37 3.65
CA MET A 12 1.26 2.68 4.12
C MET A 12 0.20 3.71 3.71
N ARG A 13 -0.33 4.44 4.71
CA ARG A 13 -1.22 5.58 4.46
C ARG A 13 -0.38 6.82 4.22
N VAL A 14 -0.57 7.45 3.07
CA VAL A 14 0.07 8.71 2.70
C VAL A 14 -1.01 9.78 2.58
N VAL A 15 -0.73 10.95 3.14
CA VAL A 15 -1.53 12.16 2.91
C VAL A 15 -0.95 12.82 1.66
N GLN A 16 -1.73 12.83 0.59
CA GLN A 16 -1.32 13.44 -0.66
C GLN A 16 -2.10 14.76 -0.80
N TYR A 17 -1.37 15.88 -0.87
CA TYR A 17 -1.99 17.22 -0.87
C TYR A 17 -2.46 17.68 -2.25
N ALA A 18 -1.99 17.02 -3.31
CA ALA A 18 -2.25 17.39 -4.69
C ALA A 18 -2.80 16.20 -5.49
N ARG A 19 -3.79 16.47 -6.34
CA ARG A 19 -4.30 15.51 -7.31
C ARG A 19 -3.17 15.08 -8.27
N PRO A 20 -3.11 13.80 -8.68
CA PRO A 20 -2.24 13.38 -9.77
C PRO A 20 -2.48 14.25 -11.02
N LEU A 21 -1.40 14.78 -11.59
CA LEU A 21 -1.48 15.64 -12.79
C LEU A 21 -1.87 14.83 -14.05
N LEU A 22 -1.55 13.54 -14.05
CA LEU A 22 -1.78 12.64 -15.18
C LEU A 22 -3.11 11.94 -15.03
N GLN A 23 -3.75 11.66 -16.17
CA GLN A 23 -4.94 10.82 -16.21
C GLN A 23 -4.57 9.39 -15.79
N PRO A 24 -5.40 8.70 -14.99
CA PRO A 24 -5.16 7.31 -14.61
C PRO A 24 -5.06 6.41 -15.85
N LEU A 25 -4.06 5.53 -15.85
CA LEU A 25 -3.78 4.61 -16.95
C LEU A 25 -4.61 3.32 -16.84
N THR A 26 -5.13 3.01 -15.64
CA THR A 26 -5.97 1.83 -15.41
C THR A 26 -7.28 2.18 -14.67
N PRO A 27 -8.33 1.36 -14.79
CA PRO A 27 -9.58 1.54 -14.05
C PRO A 27 -9.37 1.52 -12.54
N GLU A 28 -8.47 0.67 -12.03
CA GLU A 28 -8.15 0.59 -10.60
C GLU A 28 -7.51 1.90 -10.11
N GLN A 29 -6.62 2.49 -10.92
CA GLN A 29 -6.03 3.79 -10.61
C GLN A 29 -7.10 4.89 -10.57
N ALA A 30 -8.07 4.86 -11.50
CA ALA A 30 -9.17 5.83 -11.50
C ALA A 30 -10.03 5.72 -10.23
N VAL A 31 -10.30 4.50 -9.74
CA VAL A 31 -11.03 4.29 -8.48
C VAL A 31 -10.21 4.80 -7.29
N MET A 32 -8.91 4.52 -7.25
CA MET A 32 -8.04 4.99 -6.18
C MET A 32 -7.90 6.52 -6.15
N ASP A 33 -7.86 7.15 -7.33
CA ASP A 33 -7.79 8.60 -7.44
C ASP A 33 -9.10 9.26 -7.00
N ASN A 34 -10.26 8.69 -7.33
CA ASN A 34 -11.56 9.14 -6.80
C ASN A 34 -11.67 8.98 -5.28
N LEU A 35 -11.22 7.84 -4.73
CA LEU A 35 -11.14 7.63 -3.27
C LEU A 35 -10.23 8.66 -2.60
N HIS A 36 -9.13 9.00 -3.26
CA HIS A 36 -8.23 10.03 -2.79
C HIS A 36 -8.90 11.41 -2.79
N GLU A 37 -9.61 11.80 -3.85
CA GLU A 37 -10.33 13.08 -3.92
C GLU A 37 -11.36 13.24 -2.80
N MET A 38 -12.07 12.16 -2.44
CA MET A 38 -13.06 12.20 -1.36
C MET A 38 -12.45 12.25 0.04
N THR A 39 -11.29 11.61 0.25
CA THR A 39 -10.76 11.36 1.61
C THR A 39 -9.44 12.06 1.93
N GLY A 40 -8.75 12.60 0.92
CA GLY A 40 -7.38 13.11 1.00
C GLY A 40 -6.33 12.05 1.35
N LYS A 41 -6.71 10.77 1.42
CA LYS A 41 -5.85 9.66 1.87
C LYS A 41 -5.56 8.72 0.71
N ARG A 42 -4.32 8.23 0.65
CA ARG A 42 -3.91 7.19 -0.30
C ARG A 42 -3.24 6.06 0.46
N PHE A 43 -3.45 4.83 0.00
CA PHE A 43 -2.88 3.64 0.61
C PHE A 43 -2.01 2.92 -0.41
N TYR A 44 -0.76 2.66 -0.04
CA TYR A 44 0.18 1.92 -0.85
C TYR A 44 0.50 0.60 -0.18
N ARG A 45 0.36 -0.50 -0.91
CA ARG A 45 0.78 -1.80 -0.41
C ARG A 45 2.30 -1.81 -0.25
N ILE A 46 2.76 -2.23 0.92
CA ILE A 46 4.20 -2.37 1.22
C ILE A 46 4.55 -3.83 1.49
N TYR A 47 5.80 -4.18 1.21
CA TYR A 47 6.34 -5.51 1.41
C TYR A 47 7.54 -5.42 2.36
N PRO A 48 7.29 -5.24 3.67
CA PRO A 48 8.36 -5.08 4.64
C PRO A 48 9.11 -6.41 4.84
N SER A 49 10.40 -6.32 5.17
CA SER A 49 11.19 -7.52 5.50
C SER A 49 10.86 -8.14 6.85
N PHE A 50 10.24 -7.36 7.73
CA PHE A 50 9.82 -7.77 9.06
C PHE A 50 8.35 -7.41 9.28
N CYS A 51 7.65 -8.25 10.04
CA CYS A 51 6.27 -8.00 10.43
C CYS A 51 6.21 -6.80 11.40
N PRO A 52 5.47 -5.73 11.10
CA PRO A 52 5.33 -4.58 12.00
C PRO A 52 4.53 -4.89 13.27
N MET A 53 3.80 -6.02 13.31
CA MET A 53 2.99 -6.41 14.46
C MET A 53 3.74 -7.32 15.44
N CYS A 54 4.46 -8.32 14.94
CA CYS A 54 5.14 -9.33 15.78
C CYS A 54 6.67 -9.33 15.65
N GLY A 55 7.26 -8.54 14.74
CA GLY A 55 8.70 -8.46 14.51
C GLY A 55 9.31 -9.63 13.72
N GLU A 56 8.52 -10.64 13.35
CA GLU A 56 9.02 -11.83 12.67
C GLU A 56 9.45 -11.53 11.22
N LYS A 57 10.54 -12.16 10.78
CA LYS A 57 11.04 -12.01 9.42
C LYS A 57 10.03 -12.60 8.43
N ILE A 58 9.72 -11.86 7.38
CA ILE A 58 8.80 -12.33 6.35
C ILE A 58 9.63 -13.06 5.30
N GLU A 59 9.49 -14.39 5.22
CA GLU A 59 10.17 -15.19 4.21
C GLU A 59 9.70 -14.79 2.81
N GLY A 60 10.66 -14.48 1.93
CA GLY A 60 10.43 -13.95 0.58
C GLY A 60 10.67 -12.45 0.40
N SER A 61 10.97 -11.69 1.47
CA SER A 61 11.25 -10.25 1.38
C SER A 61 12.66 -9.88 0.84
N GLY A 62 13.23 -10.73 -0.01
CA GLY A 62 14.46 -10.44 -0.73
C GLY A 62 14.08 -10.09 -2.17
N ASP A 63 14.60 -8.97 -2.66
CA ASP A 63 14.43 -8.53 -4.04
C ASP A 63 14.78 -9.65 -5.03
N GLU A 64 13.77 -10.16 -5.74
CA GLU A 64 13.89 -10.80 -7.05
C GLU A 64 13.10 -9.99 -8.07
#